data_AF-A0A4S8LEC5-F1
#
_entry.id   AF-A0A4S8LEC5-F1
#
_cell.length_a   1.000
_cell.length_b   1.000
_cell.length_c   1.000
_cell.angle_alpha   90.00
_cell.angle_beta   90.00
_cell.angle_gamma   90.00
#
_symmetry.space_group_name_H-M   'P 1'
#
loop_
_entity.id
_entity.type
_entity.pdbx_description
1 polymer ?
#
loop_
_entity_poly.entity_id
_entity_poly.type
_entity_poly.pdbx_seq_one_letter_code
_entity_poly.pdbx_strand_id
1 'polypeptide(L)'
;MSSRGLKPSCGLETCSEDSFSFRFKYAKFLALDANFRLRNKIVSDDFKSPTLGPGWAYLVPQETYKEYIENFVDEKEMNSCSGFVAMFLANLKNVKGLHVTGVGGCCCGCHRVWEPNGIGDLQKGERYCNMDFIFWSTIKGKEYLNIFVSYDISCQWGCQFWMYGITFLIPKFHLRAHCPTCHSDYNFNYTPGCGQTHGKVIEEGWSQSNKAASQTKEMGWGTRAMTLDDIFGFCNWQTIQNLGL
;
A
#
# COMPACT_ATOMS: atom_id res chain seq x y z
N MET A 1 0.38 53.72 24.96
CA MET A 1 1.55 53.72 24.05
C MET A 1 2.01 52.28 23.92
N SER A 2 1.74 51.62 22.80
CA SER A 2 2.21 50.26 22.50
C SER A 2 3.14 50.36 21.29
N SER A 3 4.39 49.95 21.48
CA SER A 3 5.46 49.98 20.50
C SER A 3 5.35 48.80 19.53
N ARG A 4 5.70 49.10 18.27
CA ARG A 4 5.63 48.27 17.08
C ARG A 4 6.51 47.01 17.16
N GLY A 5 6.08 45.95 16.49
CA GLY A 5 6.92 44.81 16.10
C GLY A 5 6.35 44.15 14.84
N LEU A 6 7.06 44.29 13.73
CA LEU A 6 6.66 43.92 12.37
C LEU A 6 6.38 42.41 12.20
N LYS A 7 5.34 42.07 11.44
CA LYS A 7 5.18 40.72 10.88
C LYS A 7 6.29 40.51 9.84
N PRO A 8 6.99 39.37 9.82
CA PRO A 8 7.93 39.07 8.74
C PRO A 8 7.14 38.93 7.44
N SER A 9 7.44 39.80 6.47
CA SER A 9 6.94 39.69 5.10
C SER A 9 7.65 38.52 4.42
N CYS A 10 7.02 37.34 4.47
CA CYS A 10 7.32 36.28 3.50
C CYS A 10 6.92 36.83 2.13
N GLY A 11 7.91 37.01 1.24
CA GLY A 11 7.75 37.50 -0.13
C GLY A 11 7.10 36.48 -1.06
N LEU A 12 6.03 35.82 -0.63
CA LEU A 12 5.13 35.09 -1.51
C LEU A 12 3.93 36.00 -1.75
N GLU A 13 3.83 36.48 -2.99
CA GLU A 13 2.62 37.10 -3.51
C GLU A 13 1.41 36.25 -3.11
N THR A 14 0.37 36.94 -2.68
CA THR A 14 -0.92 36.44 -2.22
C THR A 14 -1.32 35.12 -2.89
N CYS A 15 -1.23 34.01 -2.16
CA CYS A 15 -1.85 32.76 -2.56
C CYS A 15 -3.36 32.99 -2.48
N SER A 16 -4.01 33.26 -3.62
CA SER A 16 -5.45 33.49 -3.69
C SER A 16 -6.20 32.27 -3.13
N GLU A 17 -7.41 32.48 -2.59
CA GLU A 17 -8.25 31.39 -2.07
C GLU A 17 -8.52 30.27 -3.10
N ASP A 18 -8.37 30.58 -4.40
CA ASP A 18 -8.41 29.63 -5.52
C ASP A 18 -7.29 28.57 -5.50
N SER A 19 -6.15 28.84 -4.85
CA SER A 19 -4.99 27.93 -4.78
C SER A 19 -5.26 26.65 -3.98
N PHE A 20 -6.19 26.69 -3.00
CA PHE A 20 -6.61 25.51 -2.25
C PHE A 20 -7.67 24.69 -3.00
N SER A 21 -8.49 25.36 -3.83
CA SER A 21 -9.64 24.76 -4.54
C SER A 21 -9.24 23.66 -5.53
N PHE A 22 -8.01 23.67 -6.06
CA PHE A 22 -7.57 22.72 -7.08
C PHE A 22 -6.58 21.65 -6.61
N ARG A 23 -6.25 21.57 -5.31
CA ARG A 23 -5.28 20.58 -4.79
C ARG A 23 -5.66 19.13 -5.14
N PHE A 24 -6.95 18.85 -5.26
CA PHE A 24 -7.47 17.53 -5.65
C PHE A 24 -6.97 17.07 -7.04
N LYS A 25 -6.64 17.99 -7.95
CA LYS A 25 -6.11 17.66 -9.29
C LYS A 25 -4.73 17.00 -9.23
N TYR A 26 -3.98 17.28 -8.17
CA TYR A 26 -2.64 16.75 -7.93
C TYR A 26 -2.63 15.74 -6.80
N ALA A 27 -3.80 15.24 -6.40
CA ALA A 27 -3.91 14.24 -5.36
C ALA A 27 -3.54 12.85 -5.91
N LYS A 28 -2.65 12.17 -5.21
CA LYS A 28 -2.34 10.77 -5.48
C LYS A 28 -3.27 9.87 -4.68
N PHE A 29 -3.95 8.94 -5.34
CA PHE A 29 -4.71 7.90 -4.66
C PHE A 29 -3.89 6.63 -4.62
N LEU A 30 -3.63 6.12 -3.42
CA LEU A 30 -2.93 4.86 -3.18
C LEU A 30 -3.87 3.91 -2.43
N ALA A 31 -4.08 2.73 -2.98
CA ALA A 31 -4.81 1.66 -2.32
C ALA A 31 -3.81 0.62 -1.82
N LEU A 32 -3.91 0.23 -0.55
CA LEU A 32 -3.09 -0.80 0.08
C LEU A 32 -3.97 -1.96 0.54
N ASP A 33 -3.40 -3.17 0.47
CA ASP A 33 -4.03 -4.41 0.89
C ASP A 33 -3.00 -5.55 0.92
N ALA A 34 -3.33 -6.66 1.58
CA ALA A 34 -2.53 -7.88 1.60
C ALA A 34 -3.24 -9.05 0.91
N ASN A 35 -2.48 -9.80 0.13
CA ASN A 35 -2.93 -10.97 -0.60
C ASN A 35 -2.21 -12.25 -0.16
N PHE A 36 -2.95 -13.11 0.54
CA PHE A 36 -2.45 -14.37 1.10
C PHE A 36 -2.50 -15.57 0.15
N ARG A 37 -2.82 -15.35 -1.14
CA ARG A 37 -2.81 -16.41 -2.16
C ARG A 37 -1.43 -16.60 -2.79
N LEU A 38 -0.64 -15.54 -2.95
CA LEU A 38 0.69 -15.54 -3.56
C LEU A 38 1.79 -16.06 -2.61
N ARG A 39 1.59 -17.29 -2.11
CA ARG A 39 2.51 -17.98 -1.19
C ARG A 39 3.73 -18.53 -1.92
N ASN A 40 4.83 -18.74 -1.20
CA ASN A 40 6.02 -19.42 -1.71
C ASN A 40 6.60 -20.37 -0.65
N LYS A 41 6.91 -21.60 -1.06
CA LYS A 41 7.55 -22.60 -0.20
C LYS A 41 9.04 -22.35 -0.10
N ILE A 42 9.64 -22.88 0.96
CA ILE A 42 11.10 -22.92 1.09
C ILE A 42 11.64 -23.97 0.09
N VAL A 43 11.92 -23.52 -1.14
CA VAL A 43 12.45 -24.37 -2.23
C VAL A 43 13.92 -24.06 -2.52
N SER A 44 14.28 -22.78 -2.56
CA SER A 44 15.65 -22.31 -2.76
C SER A 44 15.94 -21.10 -1.87
N ASP A 45 17.17 -20.59 -2.00
CA ASP A 45 17.63 -19.32 -1.42
C ASP A 45 18.05 -18.36 -2.55
N ASP A 46 18.38 -17.13 -2.18
CA ASP A 46 18.87 -16.09 -3.09
C ASP A 46 20.25 -16.43 -3.68
N PHE A 47 21.09 -17.20 -2.98
CA PHE A 47 22.38 -17.64 -3.50
C PHE A 47 22.23 -18.58 -4.71
N LYS A 48 21.28 -19.52 -4.65
CA LYS A 48 21.00 -20.48 -5.73
C LYS A 48 20.07 -19.92 -6.81
N SER A 49 19.24 -18.95 -6.46
CA SER A 49 18.28 -18.30 -7.36
C SER A 49 18.32 -16.79 -7.10
N PRO A 50 19.37 -16.09 -7.58
CA PRO A 50 19.51 -14.66 -7.34
C PRO A 50 18.49 -13.87 -8.15
N THR A 51 18.00 -12.78 -7.57
CA THR A 51 17.15 -11.81 -8.28
C THR A 51 18.00 -10.89 -9.15
N LEU A 52 17.65 -10.76 -10.44
CA LEU A 52 18.25 -9.74 -11.29
C LEU A 52 17.52 -8.41 -11.10
N GLY A 53 18.24 -7.36 -10.73
CA GLY A 53 17.67 -6.01 -10.57
C GLY A 53 16.64 -5.88 -9.43
N PRO A 54 16.99 -6.26 -8.18
CA PRO A 54 16.06 -6.15 -7.06
C PRO A 54 15.60 -4.69 -6.87
N GLY A 55 14.28 -4.48 -6.86
CA GLY A 55 13.71 -3.15 -6.71
C GLY A 55 13.64 -2.33 -8.01
N TRP A 56 13.95 -2.90 -9.18
CA TRP A 56 13.90 -2.16 -10.46
C TRP A 56 12.48 -2.05 -11.05
N ALA A 57 11.52 -2.83 -10.55
CA ALA A 57 10.16 -2.88 -11.05
C ALA A 57 9.11 -2.76 -9.92
N TYR A 58 8.29 -3.79 -9.69
CA TYR A 58 7.14 -3.73 -8.79
C TYR A 58 7.46 -4.23 -7.40
N LEU A 59 8.32 -5.25 -7.27
CA LEU A 59 8.78 -5.68 -5.97
C LEU A 59 9.69 -4.63 -5.32
N VAL A 60 9.60 -4.51 -4.00
CA VAL A 60 10.51 -3.71 -3.18
C VAL A 60 11.94 -4.28 -3.23
N PRO A 61 12.98 -3.45 -3.06
CA PRO A 61 14.37 -3.90 -3.00
C PRO A 61 14.60 -4.90 -1.86
N GLN A 62 14.80 -6.16 -2.21
CA GLN A 62 14.72 -7.31 -1.29
C GLN A 62 15.71 -7.24 -0.12
N GLU A 63 16.97 -6.87 -0.37
CA GLU A 63 18.01 -6.81 0.66
C GLU A 63 17.66 -5.79 1.74
N THR A 64 17.44 -4.53 1.34
CA THR A 64 17.04 -3.46 2.26
C THR A 64 15.70 -3.73 2.95
N TYR A 65 14.78 -4.42 2.27
CA TYR A 65 13.49 -4.78 2.85
C TYR A 65 13.65 -5.86 3.94
N LYS A 66 14.47 -6.87 3.68
CA LYS A 66 14.78 -7.93 4.64
C LYS A 66 15.47 -7.37 5.88
N GLU A 67 16.50 -6.55 5.69
CA GLU A 67 17.21 -5.87 6.79
C GLU A 67 16.26 -5.02 7.63
N TYR A 68 15.32 -4.32 7.00
CA TYR A 68 14.31 -3.54 7.71
C TYR A 68 13.41 -4.43 8.57
N ILE A 69 12.84 -5.49 7.97
CA ILE A 69 11.89 -6.40 8.65
C ILE A 69 12.54 -7.14 9.82
N GLU A 70 13.84 -7.43 9.76
CA GLU A 70 14.58 -8.09 10.85
C GLU A 70 14.55 -7.29 12.16
N ASN A 71 14.32 -5.98 12.10
CA ASN A 71 14.13 -5.15 13.30
C ASN A 71 12.75 -5.30 13.96
N PHE A 72 11.80 -5.98 13.31
CA PHE A 72 10.39 -6.08 13.72
C PHE A 72 9.91 -7.55 13.84
N VAL A 73 10.81 -8.48 14.18
CA VAL A 73 10.49 -9.93 14.27
C VAL A 73 9.38 -10.22 15.28
N ASP A 74 9.35 -9.49 16.40
CA ASP A 74 8.36 -9.66 17.48
C ASP A 74 7.06 -8.87 17.24
N GLU A 75 6.98 -8.09 16.15
CA GLU A 75 5.77 -7.35 15.81
C GLU A 75 4.61 -8.30 15.51
N LYS A 76 3.49 -8.07 16.19
CA LYS A 76 2.26 -8.85 16.00
C LYS A 76 1.44 -8.28 14.86
N GLU A 77 0.65 -9.15 14.25
CA GLU A 77 -0.36 -8.75 13.25
C GLU A 77 -1.42 -7.83 13.88
N MET A 78 -2.05 -7.03 13.02
CA MET A 78 -2.86 -5.86 13.37
C MET A 78 -4.27 -6.30 13.79
N ASN A 79 -4.81 -5.84 14.93
CA ASN A 79 -6.02 -6.45 15.49
C ASN A 79 -6.97 -5.58 16.35
N SER A 80 -6.94 -4.24 16.30
CA SER A 80 -7.68 -3.42 17.27
C SER A 80 -9.15 -3.12 16.92
N CYS A 81 -9.59 -3.35 15.67
CA CYS A 81 -10.99 -3.18 15.27
C CYS A 81 -11.73 -4.52 15.10
N SER A 82 -12.86 -4.66 15.78
CA SER A 82 -13.56 -5.92 16.11
C SER A 82 -14.07 -6.75 14.91
N GLY A 83 -14.07 -6.23 13.69
CA GLY A 83 -14.53 -6.91 12.48
C GLY A 83 -13.55 -7.91 11.85
N PHE A 84 -12.25 -7.85 12.17
CA PHE A 84 -11.20 -8.55 11.39
C PHE A 84 -10.58 -9.78 12.07
N VAL A 85 -11.02 -10.12 13.29
CA VAL A 85 -10.43 -11.21 14.10
C VAL A 85 -10.47 -12.56 13.39
N ALA A 86 -11.55 -12.85 12.66
CA ALA A 86 -11.68 -14.10 11.92
C ALA A 86 -10.68 -14.22 10.75
N MET A 87 -10.39 -13.10 10.08
CA MET A 87 -9.44 -13.05 8.97
C MET A 87 -8.02 -13.30 9.46
N PHE A 88 -7.62 -12.66 10.57
CA PHE A 88 -6.36 -12.89 11.26
C PHE A 88 -6.13 -14.37 11.60
N LEU A 89 -7.12 -15.01 12.23
CA LEU A 89 -7.02 -16.43 12.60
C LEU A 89 -6.93 -17.37 11.39
N ALA A 90 -7.49 -16.98 10.23
CA ALA A 90 -7.37 -17.75 9.00
C ALA A 90 -5.95 -17.61 8.39
N ASN A 91 -5.36 -16.42 8.45
CA ASN A 91 -4.03 -16.13 7.90
C ASN A 91 -2.90 -16.84 8.64
N LEU A 92 -3.07 -17.11 9.93
CA LEU A 92 -2.11 -17.87 10.74
C LEU A 92 -2.08 -19.38 10.44
N LYS A 93 -3.06 -19.91 9.70
CA LYS A 93 -3.12 -21.34 9.38
C LYS A 93 -2.25 -21.70 8.19
N ASN A 94 -1.58 -22.86 8.26
CA ASN A 94 -0.79 -23.44 7.17
C ASN A 94 0.41 -22.59 6.70
N VAL A 95 1.10 -21.93 7.64
CA VAL A 95 2.32 -21.15 7.37
C VAL A 95 3.62 -21.97 7.42
N LYS A 96 3.60 -23.16 8.03
CA LYS A 96 4.80 -24.01 8.17
C LYS A 96 5.33 -24.45 6.80
N GLY A 97 6.62 -24.25 6.57
CA GLY A 97 7.29 -24.60 5.31
C GLY A 97 7.17 -23.55 4.19
N LEU A 98 6.64 -22.37 4.50
CA LEU A 98 6.61 -21.23 3.59
C LEU A 98 7.72 -20.24 3.92
N HIS A 99 8.36 -19.72 2.87
CA HIS A 99 9.18 -18.53 2.97
C HIS A 99 8.29 -17.27 2.95
N VAL A 100 7.22 -17.33 2.15
CA VAL A 100 6.28 -16.22 1.95
C VAL A 100 4.85 -16.69 2.18
N THR A 101 4.15 -16.02 3.09
CA THR A 101 2.75 -16.30 3.46
C THR A 101 1.73 -15.54 2.61
N GLY A 102 2.18 -14.51 1.91
CA GLY A 102 1.40 -13.66 1.02
C GLY A 102 2.23 -12.48 0.52
N VAL A 103 1.60 -11.53 -0.14
CA VAL A 103 2.24 -10.26 -0.54
C VAL A 103 1.41 -9.08 -0.07
N GLY A 104 2.05 -8.03 0.42
CA GLY A 104 1.44 -6.71 0.55
C GLY A 104 1.52 -5.98 -0.79
N GLY A 105 0.55 -5.12 -1.05
CA GLY A 105 0.47 -4.38 -2.30
C GLY A 105 0.11 -2.91 -2.11
N CYS A 106 0.55 -2.10 -3.06
CA CYS A 106 0.15 -0.73 -3.27
C CYS A 106 -0.11 -0.47 -4.76
N CYS A 107 -1.29 0.07 -5.08
CA CYS A 107 -1.63 0.44 -6.44
C CYS A 107 -2.36 1.79 -6.49
N CYS A 108 -2.47 2.35 -7.69
CA CYS A 108 -3.26 3.54 -7.92
C CYS A 108 -4.74 3.28 -7.60
N GLY A 109 -5.25 4.00 -6.60
CA GLY A 109 -6.63 3.90 -6.10
C GLY A 109 -7.71 4.26 -7.13
N CYS A 110 -7.34 4.96 -8.22
CA CYS A 110 -8.26 5.35 -9.29
C CYS A 110 -8.24 4.38 -10.49
N HIS A 111 -7.05 3.90 -10.86
CA HIS A 111 -6.85 3.27 -12.17
C HIS A 111 -6.37 1.82 -12.07
N ARG A 112 -6.15 1.27 -10.87
CA ARG A 112 -5.66 -0.12 -10.68
C ARG A 112 -4.28 -0.40 -11.25
N VAL A 113 -3.46 0.62 -11.43
CA VAL A 113 -2.07 0.47 -11.88
C VAL A 113 -1.19 0.23 -10.66
N TRP A 114 -0.51 -0.91 -10.60
CA TRP A 114 0.46 -1.25 -9.54
C TRP A 114 1.60 -0.25 -9.52
N GLU A 115 1.97 0.22 -8.32
CA GLU A 115 3.04 1.19 -8.17
C GLU A 115 4.42 0.52 -8.29
N PRO A 116 5.44 1.23 -8.79
CA PRO A 116 6.82 0.76 -8.70
C PRO A 116 7.20 0.63 -7.22
N ASN A 117 7.88 -0.47 -6.88
CA ASN A 117 8.15 -0.89 -5.50
C ASN A 117 6.88 -0.97 -4.61
N GLY A 118 5.72 -1.21 -5.23
CA GLY A 118 4.44 -1.36 -4.55
C GLY A 118 4.13 -2.77 -4.06
N ILE A 119 4.97 -3.78 -4.31
CA ILE A 119 4.74 -5.15 -3.90
C ILE A 119 5.83 -5.62 -2.93
N GLY A 120 5.45 -6.23 -1.82
CA GLY A 120 6.42 -6.79 -0.87
C GLY A 120 5.96 -8.12 -0.30
N ASP A 121 6.88 -9.08 -0.19
CA ASP A 121 6.60 -10.38 0.41
C ASP A 121 6.30 -10.27 1.90
N LEU A 122 5.31 -11.03 2.37
CA LEU A 122 4.90 -11.14 3.77
C LEU A 122 5.45 -12.42 4.38
N GLN A 123 6.35 -12.29 5.37
CA GLN A 123 6.98 -13.43 6.03
C GLN A 123 6.00 -14.11 7.00
N LYS A 124 5.11 -13.34 7.62
CA LYS A 124 4.09 -13.85 8.54
C LYS A 124 2.94 -12.86 8.68
N GLY A 125 1.83 -13.16 8.01
CA GLY A 125 0.65 -12.31 8.09
C GLY A 125 0.92 -10.90 7.56
N GLU A 126 -0.05 -10.02 7.72
CA GLU A 126 0.11 -8.61 7.38
C GLU A 126 0.57 -7.81 8.62
N ARG A 127 1.81 -7.32 8.60
CA ARG A 127 2.37 -6.53 9.71
C ARG A 127 2.58 -5.08 9.28
N TYR A 128 2.61 -4.17 10.25
CA TYR A 128 2.83 -2.75 9.98
C TYR A 128 4.17 -2.54 9.30
N CYS A 129 5.26 -3.17 9.77
CA CYS A 129 6.57 -3.04 9.15
C CYS A 129 6.57 -3.43 7.66
N ASN A 130 5.82 -4.46 7.27
CA ASN A 130 5.70 -4.86 5.86
C ASN A 130 5.01 -3.76 5.03
N MET A 131 3.87 -3.27 5.50
CA MET A 131 3.07 -2.27 4.78
C MET A 131 3.70 -0.88 4.78
N ASP A 132 4.37 -0.49 5.87
CA ASP A 132 5.17 0.73 5.99
C ASP A 132 6.23 0.78 4.89
N PHE A 133 7.05 -0.27 4.78
CA PHE A 133 8.14 -0.30 3.82
C PHE A 133 7.62 -0.21 2.38
N ILE A 134 6.54 -0.92 2.07
CA ILE A 134 5.91 -0.90 0.75
C ILE A 134 5.37 0.50 0.43
N PHE A 135 4.65 1.11 1.37
CA PHE A 135 4.10 2.46 1.20
C PHE A 135 5.21 3.50 0.99
N TRP A 136 6.23 3.51 1.86
CA TRP A 136 7.32 4.47 1.77
C TRP A 136 8.17 4.27 0.52
N SER A 137 8.39 3.01 0.11
CA SER A 137 9.09 2.70 -1.15
C SER A 137 8.34 3.24 -2.36
N THR A 138 7.00 3.12 -2.35
CA THR A 138 6.13 3.60 -3.44
C THR A 138 6.21 5.12 -3.64
N ILE A 139 6.33 5.90 -2.57
CA ILE A 139 6.33 7.37 -2.65
C ILE A 139 7.73 7.99 -2.55
N LYS A 140 8.77 7.18 -2.35
CA LYS A 140 10.16 7.63 -2.27
C LYS A 140 10.56 8.40 -3.54
N GLY A 141 11.08 9.61 -3.35
CA GLY A 141 11.52 10.47 -4.46
C GLY A 141 10.39 11.02 -5.34
N LYS A 142 9.13 10.91 -4.90
CA LYS A 142 7.96 11.48 -5.57
C LYS A 142 7.37 12.59 -4.70
N GLU A 143 7.04 13.72 -5.30
CA GLU A 143 6.40 14.84 -4.62
C GLU A 143 4.91 14.88 -4.96
N TYR A 144 4.07 14.81 -3.93
CA TYR A 144 2.62 14.92 -4.06
C TYR A 144 2.11 16.01 -3.13
N LEU A 145 1.19 16.83 -3.63
CA LEU A 145 0.55 17.87 -2.80
C LEU A 145 -0.43 17.27 -1.79
N ASN A 146 -1.06 16.15 -2.15
CA ASN A 146 -1.94 15.40 -1.28
C ASN A 146 -1.94 13.91 -1.67
N ILE A 147 -2.02 13.03 -0.69
CA ILE A 147 -2.11 11.59 -0.90
C ILE A 147 -3.35 11.09 -0.16
N PHE A 148 -4.29 10.49 -0.89
CA PHE A 148 -5.38 9.72 -0.31
C PHE A 148 -4.95 8.27 -0.24
N VAL A 149 -4.90 7.73 0.96
CA VAL A 149 -4.64 6.32 1.21
C VAL A 149 -5.94 5.60 1.48
N SER A 150 -6.22 4.56 0.70
CA SER A 150 -7.30 3.62 0.92
C SER A 150 -6.74 2.32 1.49
N TYR A 151 -7.12 1.99 2.72
CA TYR A 151 -6.65 0.75 3.35
C TYR A 151 -7.65 0.27 4.40
N ASP A 152 -7.89 -1.03 4.42
CA ASP A 152 -8.89 -1.70 5.27
C ASP A 152 -8.75 -1.29 6.73
N ILE A 153 -7.53 -1.19 7.23
CA ILE A 153 -7.25 -0.86 8.62
C ILE A 153 -6.63 0.54 8.77
N SER A 154 -6.97 1.47 7.87
CA SER A 154 -6.50 2.87 7.92
C SER A 154 -6.66 3.52 9.29
N CYS A 155 -7.73 3.18 10.03
CA CYS A 155 -7.95 3.72 11.37
C CYS A 155 -6.95 3.25 12.43
N GLN A 156 -6.26 2.14 12.20
CA GLN A 156 -5.23 1.60 13.09
C GLN A 156 -3.84 2.00 12.60
N TRP A 157 -3.61 1.83 11.30
CA TRP A 157 -2.33 2.10 10.67
C TRP A 157 -2.03 3.60 10.56
N GLY A 158 -3.01 4.38 10.09
CA GLY A 158 -2.90 5.83 9.89
C GLY A 158 -2.53 6.61 11.15
N CYS A 159 -2.95 6.13 12.33
CA CYS A 159 -2.63 6.75 13.62
C CYS A 159 -1.14 6.75 13.96
N GLN A 160 -0.32 5.94 13.29
CA GLN A 160 1.12 5.89 13.48
C GLN A 160 1.85 7.04 12.78
N PHE A 161 1.17 7.73 11.87
CA PHE A 161 1.77 8.79 11.04
C PHE A 161 1.26 10.15 11.46
N TRP A 162 2.19 11.07 11.70
CA TRP A 162 1.91 12.49 11.92
C TRP A 162 2.46 13.28 10.74
N MET A 163 1.78 13.19 9.60
CA MET A 163 2.24 13.82 8.37
C MET A 163 1.16 14.66 7.71
N TYR A 164 1.52 15.91 7.42
CA TYR A 164 0.70 16.79 6.61
C TYR A 164 0.70 16.29 5.16
N GLY A 165 -0.48 16.28 4.54
CA GLY A 165 -0.64 15.91 3.12
C GLY A 165 -0.93 14.43 2.85
N ILE A 166 -1.15 13.61 3.89
CA ILE A 166 -1.65 12.24 3.73
C ILE A 166 -2.98 12.12 4.47
N THR A 167 -4.01 11.66 3.76
CA THR A 167 -5.35 11.41 4.29
C THR A 167 -5.66 9.92 4.20
N PHE A 168 -5.82 9.26 5.34
CA PHE A 168 -6.16 7.84 5.42
C PHE A 168 -7.66 7.63 5.41
N LEU A 169 -8.14 6.66 4.62
CA LEU A 169 -9.55 6.38 4.39
C LEU A 169 -9.77 4.88 4.35
N ILE A 170 -10.94 4.46 4.85
CA ILE A 170 -11.35 3.06 4.83
C ILE A 170 -12.21 2.84 3.59
N PRO A 171 -11.95 1.81 2.77
CA PRO A 171 -12.78 1.51 1.62
C PRO A 171 -14.27 1.35 1.98
N LYS A 172 -15.16 1.84 1.10
CA LYS A 172 -16.59 1.96 1.39
C LYS A 172 -17.26 0.64 1.84
N PHE A 173 -16.85 -0.49 1.25
CA PHE A 173 -17.41 -1.80 1.60
C PHE A 173 -17.05 -2.24 3.02
N HIS A 174 -15.84 -1.94 3.48
CA HIS A 174 -15.37 -2.35 4.80
C HIS A 174 -15.73 -1.37 5.89
N LEU A 175 -16.02 -0.11 5.57
CA LEU A 175 -16.28 0.95 6.53
C LEU A 175 -17.25 0.53 7.64
N ARG A 176 -18.32 -0.21 7.31
CA ARG A 176 -19.34 -0.68 8.25
C ARG A 176 -18.85 -1.74 9.25
N ALA A 177 -17.72 -2.40 8.99
CA ALA A 177 -17.08 -3.34 9.89
C ALA A 177 -16.21 -2.64 10.96
N HIS A 178 -16.08 -1.32 10.88
CA HIS A 178 -15.34 -0.52 11.86
C HIS A 178 -16.22 0.03 12.98
N CYS A 179 -15.58 0.56 14.03
CA CYS A 179 -16.31 1.24 15.09
C CYS A 179 -17.01 2.51 14.57
N PRO A 180 -18.10 2.95 15.21
CA PRO A 180 -18.90 4.08 14.71
C PRO A 180 -18.14 5.38 14.47
N THR A 181 -17.08 5.67 15.23
CA THR A 181 -16.24 6.85 15.01
C THR A 181 -15.51 6.80 13.68
N CYS A 182 -15.15 5.61 13.19
CA CYS A 182 -14.50 5.48 11.88
C CYS A 182 -15.42 5.86 10.71
N HIS A 183 -16.75 5.74 10.89
CA HIS A 183 -17.73 6.02 9.84
C HIS A 183 -17.80 7.51 9.46
N SER A 184 -17.33 8.41 10.33
CA SER A 184 -17.11 9.81 10.00
C SER A 184 -15.69 10.04 9.53
N ASP A 185 -14.71 9.62 10.33
CA ASP A 185 -13.33 10.12 10.25
C ASP A 185 -12.56 9.58 9.03
N TYR A 186 -12.90 8.36 8.59
CA TYR A 186 -12.20 7.66 7.51
C TYR A 186 -13.08 7.44 6.27
N ASN A 187 -14.15 8.23 6.14
CA ASN A 187 -15.17 8.02 5.11
C ASN A 187 -14.90 8.85 3.85
N PHE A 188 -14.76 8.18 2.72
CA PHE A 188 -14.64 8.82 1.40
C PHE A 188 -15.76 9.85 1.14
N ASN A 189 -17.02 9.54 1.50
CA ASN A 189 -18.14 10.45 1.18
C ASN A 189 -18.09 11.77 1.95
N TYR A 190 -17.34 11.84 3.05
CA TYR A 190 -17.20 13.04 3.87
C TYR A 190 -15.84 13.72 3.68
N THR A 191 -15.00 13.21 2.79
CA THR A 191 -13.64 13.72 2.58
C THR A 191 -13.60 14.63 1.34
N PRO A 192 -13.32 15.93 1.51
CA PRO A 192 -13.22 16.85 0.37
C PRO A 192 -12.09 16.46 -0.59
N GLY A 193 -12.35 16.56 -1.89
CA GLY A 193 -11.35 16.34 -2.93
C GLY A 193 -11.06 14.88 -3.29
N CYS A 194 -11.67 13.89 -2.62
CA CYS A 194 -11.44 12.48 -2.96
C CYS A 194 -12.34 11.93 -4.09
N GLY A 195 -13.30 12.74 -4.57
CA GLY A 195 -14.26 12.34 -5.60
C GLY A 195 -15.15 11.15 -5.20
N GLN A 196 -15.78 10.49 -6.18
CA GLN A 196 -16.62 9.30 -5.98
C GLN A 196 -15.80 7.99 -5.92
N THR A 197 -14.67 8.02 -5.21
CA THR A 197 -13.78 6.86 -5.05
C THR A 197 -14.39 5.84 -4.10
N HIS A 198 -14.36 4.54 -4.45
CA HIS A 198 -14.85 3.46 -3.57
C HIS A 198 -13.76 2.80 -2.72
N GLY A 199 -12.49 2.92 -3.14
CA GLY A 199 -11.33 2.49 -2.36
C GLY A 199 -11.00 0.98 -2.40
N LYS A 200 -11.71 0.18 -3.22
CA LYS A 200 -11.53 -1.29 -3.30
C LYS A 200 -10.76 -1.80 -4.52
N VAL A 201 -10.17 -0.90 -5.28
CA VAL A 201 -9.57 -1.24 -6.57
C VAL A 201 -8.42 -2.26 -6.47
N ILE A 202 -7.69 -2.27 -5.35
CA ILE A 202 -6.59 -3.21 -5.12
C ILE A 202 -7.07 -4.66 -4.98
N GLU A 203 -8.21 -4.88 -4.31
CA GLU A 203 -8.82 -6.21 -4.16
C GLU A 203 -9.20 -6.80 -5.52
N GLU A 204 -9.71 -5.96 -6.43
CA GLU A 204 -10.00 -6.35 -7.81
C GLU A 204 -8.72 -6.67 -8.58
N GLY A 205 -7.66 -5.90 -8.35
CA GLY A 205 -6.35 -6.08 -8.98
C GLY A 205 -5.74 -7.45 -8.70
N TRP A 206 -5.94 -7.97 -7.49
CA TRP A 206 -5.46 -9.31 -7.13
C TRP A 206 -6.03 -10.42 -8.00
N SER A 207 -7.23 -10.26 -8.57
CA SER A 207 -7.82 -11.29 -9.43
C SER A 207 -6.93 -11.70 -10.60
N GLN A 208 -6.12 -10.77 -11.12
CA GLN A 208 -5.21 -11.01 -12.23
C GLN A 208 -3.96 -11.75 -11.76
N SER A 209 -3.27 -11.25 -10.73
CA SER A 209 -2.04 -11.86 -10.22
C SER A 209 -2.28 -13.17 -9.47
N ASN A 210 -3.46 -13.38 -8.89
CA ASN A 210 -3.82 -14.64 -8.21
C ASN A 210 -3.77 -15.88 -9.11
N LYS A 211 -3.85 -15.70 -10.43
CA LYS A 211 -3.69 -16.80 -11.39
C LYS A 211 -2.27 -17.37 -11.38
N ALA A 212 -1.29 -16.58 -10.95
CA ALA A 212 0.11 -16.97 -10.82
C ALA A 212 0.39 -17.80 -9.55
N ALA A 213 -0.53 -17.78 -8.58
CA ALA A 213 -0.28 -18.29 -7.24
C ALA A 213 0.25 -19.72 -7.20
N SER A 214 -0.32 -20.63 -7.99
CA SER A 214 0.13 -22.02 -8.06
C SER A 214 1.52 -22.15 -8.68
N GLN A 215 1.79 -21.41 -9.76
CA GLN A 215 3.05 -21.44 -10.48
C GLN A 215 4.20 -20.86 -9.64
N THR A 216 3.98 -19.72 -8.99
CA THR A 216 5.01 -19.05 -8.19
C THR A 216 5.28 -19.73 -6.85
N LYS A 217 4.41 -20.66 -6.43
CA LYS A 217 4.50 -21.29 -5.11
C LYS A 217 5.72 -22.16 -4.93
N GLU A 218 6.13 -22.85 -5.98
CA GLU A 218 7.25 -23.80 -5.97
C GLU A 218 8.52 -23.21 -6.61
N MET A 219 8.48 -21.96 -7.09
CA MET A 219 9.63 -21.29 -7.69
C MET A 219 10.69 -20.94 -6.66
N GLY A 220 11.94 -20.93 -7.11
CA GLY A 220 13.06 -20.39 -6.33
C GLY A 220 12.93 -18.88 -6.10
N TRP A 221 13.72 -18.36 -5.17
CA TRP A 221 13.64 -16.98 -4.66
C TRP A 221 13.59 -15.91 -5.76
N GLY A 222 14.68 -15.76 -6.51
CA GLY A 222 14.79 -14.73 -7.54
C GLY A 222 13.96 -15.03 -8.77
N THR A 223 13.83 -16.31 -9.14
CA THR A 223 12.94 -16.70 -10.25
C THR A 223 11.49 -16.31 -9.97
N ARG A 224 11.01 -16.47 -8.72
CA ARG A 224 9.68 -16.01 -8.32
C ARG A 224 9.57 -14.49 -8.41
N ALA A 225 10.56 -13.76 -7.89
CA ALA A 225 10.55 -12.30 -7.89
C ALA A 225 10.42 -11.73 -9.30
N MET A 226 11.28 -12.17 -10.22
CA MET A 226 11.24 -11.75 -11.63
C MET A 226 9.92 -12.15 -12.31
N THR A 227 9.41 -13.37 -12.04
CA THR A 227 8.12 -13.82 -12.58
C THR A 227 6.97 -12.93 -12.10
N LEU A 228 6.99 -12.51 -10.84
CA LEU A 228 5.97 -11.61 -10.30
C LEU A 228 6.09 -10.22 -10.92
N ASP A 229 7.30 -9.68 -11.06
CA ASP A 229 7.51 -8.38 -11.73
C ASP A 229 6.95 -8.39 -13.16
N ASP A 230 7.21 -9.44 -13.93
CA ASP A 230 6.65 -9.60 -15.27
C ASP A 230 5.12 -9.65 -15.26
N ILE A 231 4.53 -10.37 -14.31
CA ILE A 231 3.07 -10.52 -14.20
C ILE A 231 2.41 -9.20 -13.80
N PHE A 232 2.94 -8.47 -12.81
CA PHE A 232 2.42 -7.16 -12.43
C PHE A 232 2.59 -6.14 -13.56
N GLY A 233 3.70 -6.22 -14.29
CA GLY A 233 3.94 -5.41 -15.50
C GLY A 233 2.91 -5.68 -16.58
N PHE A 234 2.60 -6.95 -16.85
CA PHE A 234 1.55 -7.33 -17.78
C PHE A 234 0.16 -6.87 -17.33
N CYS A 235 -0.17 -7.01 -16.03
CA CYS A 235 -1.44 -6.50 -15.47
C CYS A 235 -1.58 -4.98 -15.68
N ASN A 236 -0.49 -4.24 -15.47
CA ASN A 236 -0.44 -2.81 -15.73
C ASN A 236 -0.61 -2.48 -17.20
N TRP A 237 0.12 -3.17 -18.09
CA TRP A 237 -0.04 -2.99 -19.53
C TRP A 237 -1.49 -3.22 -19.96
N GLN A 238 -2.11 -4.33 -19.56
CA GLN A 238 -3.52 -4.60 -19.86
C GLN A 238 -4.44 -3.51 -19.34
N THR A 239 -4.21 -3.04 -18.12
CA THR A 239 -5.01 -1.96 -17.53
C THR A 239 -4.87 -0.68 -18.34
N ILE A 240 -3.65 -0.31 -18.71
CA ILE A 240 -3.36 0.91 -19.48
C ILE A 240 -3.94 0.83 -20.90
N GLN A 241 -3.83 -0.31 -21.58
CA GLN A 241 -4.42 -0.46 -22.92
C GLN A 241 -5.95 -0.36 -22.93
N ASN A 242 -6.59 -0.70 -21.81
CA ASN A 242 -8.05 -0.61 -21.65
C ASN A 242 -8.53 0.71 -21.04
N LEU A 243 -7.61 1.58 -20.60
CA LEU A 243 -7.92 2.98 -20.29
C LEU A 243 -8.05 3.70 -21.63
N GLY A 244 -9.23 3.61 -22.24
CA GLY A 244 -9.53 4.26 -23.51
C GLY A 244 -9.17 5.74 -23.45
N LEU A 245 -8.10 6.11 -24.16
CA LEU A 245 -7.76 7.48 -24.51
C LEU A 245 -8.37 7.80 -25.88
#